data_AF-A0A0C9VY84-F1
#
_entry.id   AF-A0A0C9VY84-F1
#
_cell.length_a   1.000
_cell.length_b   1.000
_cell.length_c   1.000
_cell.angle_alpha   90.00
_cell.angle_beta   90.00
_cell.angle_gamma   90.00
#
_symmetry.space_group_name_H-M   'P 1'
#
loop_
_entity.id
_entity.type
_entity.pdbx_description
1 polymer ?
#
loop_
_entity_poly.entity_id
_entity_poly.type
_entity_poly.pdbx_seq_one_letter_code
_entity_poly.pdbx_strand_id
1 'polypeptide(L)'
;ETISVFSDISGTEAHCLLDSGCEGTMMSSDFVRANKLPKFELDKSVILQLACEGSKSTIQYGLTAKILLGNEKYDEYFDITNINYYNIILGTPLLFSPSVAVTYGSSKPGSGGTEHPIYGVQSRISLNKSDIPDLREAWQNKYADISGDIPLELPPFREINHEIKLIDPSKVIQYRTPRCPESLKEQLVDKINQYITAGWW
;
A
#
# COMPACT_ATOMS: atom_id res chain seq x y z
N GLU A 1 -7.06 -2.13 8.80
CA GLU A 1 -6.07 -2.23 9.89
C GLU A 1 -4.73 -1.75 9.39
N THR A 2 -3.93 -1.13 10.25
CA THR A 2 -2.55 -0.74 9.95
C THR A 2 -1.61 -1.89 10.24
N ILE A 3 -0.64 -2.13 9.35
CA ILE A 3 0.35 -3.18 9.51
C ILE A 3 1.60 -2.58 10.16
N SER A 4 1.98 -3.03 11.35
CA SER A 4 3.17 -2.55 12.05
C SER A 4 3.98 -3.67 12.69
N VAL A 5 5.28 -3.48 12.80
CA VAL A 5 6.24 -4.42 13.41
C VAL A 5 7.19 -3.68 14.34
N PHE A 6 7.77 -4.39 15.31
CA PHE A 6 8.91 -3.89 16.06
C PHE A 6 10.21 -4.38 15.41
N SER A 7 11.16 -3.48 15.21
CA SER A 7 12.42 -3.77 14.53
C SER A 7 13.57 -3.07 15.25
N ASP A 8 14.73 -3.73 15.32
CA ASP A 8 15.94 -3.13 15.89
C ASP A 8 16.59 -2.18 14.89
N ILE A 9 16.85 -0.95 15.33
CA ILE A 9 17.46 0.12 14.57
C ILE A 9 18.69 0.57 15.33
N SER A 10 19.87 0.20 14.82
CA SER A 10 21.15 0.51 15.45
C SER A 10 21.21 0.10 16.93
N GLY A 11 20.61 -1.03 17.32
CA GLY A 11 20.58 -1.54 18.69
C GLY A 11 19.43 -1.03 19.56
N THR A 12 18.48 -0.28 19.00
CA THR A 12 17.28 0.20 19.70
C THR A 12 16.02 -0.29 19.02
N GLU A 13 15.10 -0.87 19.79
CA GLU A 13 13.79 -1.27 19.27
C GLU A 13 12.95 -0.06 18.85
N ALA A 14 12.41 -0.10 17.64
CA ALA A 14 11.57 0.93 17.05
C ALA A 14 10.23 0.34 16.61
N HIS A 15 9.15 1.09 16.82
CA HIS A 15 7.84 0.74 16.28
C HIS A 15 7.70 1.25 14.83
N CYS A 16 7.62 0.32 13.88
CA CYS A 16 7.67 0.57 12.44
C CYS A 16 6.31 0.30 11.79
N LEU A 17 5.77 1.28 11.05
CA LEU A 17 4.63 1.09 10.16
C LEU A 17 5.12 0.54 8.80
N LEU A 18 4.44 -0.47 8.25
CA LEU A 18 4.64 -0.92 6.88
C LEU A 18 3.62 -0.19 5.98
N ASP A 19 4.10 0.72 5.14
CA ASP A 19 3.25 1.57 4.30
C ASP A 19 3.63 1.46 2.83
N SER A 20 2.92 0.60 2.09
CA SER A 20 3.09 0.47 0.64
C SER A 20 2.55 1.66 -0.17
N GLY A 21 1.89 2.63 0.49
CA GLY A 21 1.49 3.90 -0.11
C GLY A 21 2.52 5.02 0.07
N CYS A 22 3.59 4.80 0.85
CA CYS A 22 4.62 5.80 1.09
C CYS A 22 5.80 5.65 0.12
N GLU A 23 6.17 6.73 -0.57
CA GLU A 23 7.29 6.71 -1.54
C GLU A 23 8.68 6.75 -0.88
N GLY A 24 8.75 7.01 0.43
CA GLY A 24 10.02 7.12 1.16
C GLY A 24 10.05 6.30 2.45
N THR A 25 11.25 5.97 2.91
CA THR A 25 11.47 5.40 4.25
C THR A 25 11.76 6.54 5.21
N MET A 26 10.97 6.65 6.29
CA MET A 26 11.02 7.81 7.19
C MET A 26 11.34 7.41 8.62
N MET A 27 12.06 8.29 9.31
CA MET A 27 12.33 8.16 10.75
C MET A 27 11.88 9.40 11.49
N SER A 28 11.22 9.18 12.63
CA SER A 28 10.75 10.26 13.51
C SER A 28 11.92 11.08 14.05
N SER A 29 11.81 12.40 13.94
CA SER A 29 12.80 13.32 14.51
C SER A 29 13.02 13.13 16.02
N ASP A 30 12.00 12.69 16.75
CA ASP A 30 12.08 12.41 18.19
C ASP A 30 12.88 11.14 18.46
N PHE A 31 12.70 10.09 17.66
CA PHE A 31 13.46 8.85 17.76
C PHE A 31 14.95 9.09 17.46
N VAL A 32 15.25 9.89 16.43
CA VAL A 32 16.63 10.31 16.11
C VAL A 32 17.26 11.05 17.28
N ARG A 33 16.53 12.00 17.89
CA ARG A 33 17.01 12.81 19.01
C ARG A 33 17.25 11.96 20.27
N ALA A 34 16.31 11.07 20.60
CA ALA A 34 16.40 10.20 21.78
C ALA A 34 17.62 9.25 21.70
N ASN A 35 17.88 8.70 20.52
CA ASN A 35 18.95 7.73 20.30
C ASN A 35 20.28 8.36 19.83
N LYS A 36 20.33 9.69 19.70
CA LYS A 36 21.51 10.44 19.26
C LYS A 36 22.10 9.90 17.95
N LEU A 37 21.22 9.53 17.01
CA LEU A 37 21.64 8.96 15.75
C LEU A 37 22.31 10.03 14.88
N PRO A 38 23.44 9.70 14.21
CA PRO A 38 24.11 10.64 13.33
C PRO A 38 23.22 10.93 12.12
N LYS A 39 23.08 12.22 11.78
CA LYS A 39 22.30 12.71 10.65
C LYS A 39 23.10 13.69 9.82
N PHE A 40 22.74 13.84 8.56
CA PHE A 40 23.33 14.81 7.65
C PHE A 40 22.24 15.70 7.04
N GLU A 41 22.63 16.91 6.65
CA GLU A 41 21.77 17.85 5.94
C GLU A 41 21.72 17.49 4.46
N LEU A 42 20.54 17.60 3.85
CA LEU A 42 20.34 17.31 2.44
C LEU A 42 20.67 18.55 1.61
N ASP A 43 21.37 18.36 0.49
CA ASP A 43 21.70 19.45 -0.45
C ASP A 43 20.45 20.19 -0.96
N LYS A 44 19.31 19.49 -1.04
CA LYS A 44 18.01 20.03 -1.41
C LYS A 44 16.96 19.52 -0.46
N SER A 45 16.21 20.44 0.14
CA SER A 45 15.04 20.09 0.94
C SER A 45 13.96 19.46 0.05
N VAL A 46 13.38 18.35 0.50
CA VAL A 46 12.27 17.68 -0.20
C VAL A 46 10.96 18.08 0.46
N ILE A 47 9.99 18.55 -0.33
CA ILE A 47 8.65 18.85 0.18
C ILE A 47 7.89 17.53 0.27
N LEU A 48 7.46 17.16 1.47
CA LEU A 48 6.64 15.98 1.69
C LEU A 48 5.16 16.36 1.55
N GLN A 49 4.48 15.80 0.56
CA GLN A 49 3.11 16.20 0.24
C GLN A 49 2.02 15.58 1.12
N LEU A 50 2.28 14.49 1.86
CA LEU A 50 1.30 13.82 2.72
C LEU A 50 2.01 13.04 3.85
N ALA A 51 1.28 12.74 4.94
CA ALA A 51 1.69 11.96 6.13
C ALA A 51 2.45 12.69 7.27
N CYS A 52 2.28 14.01 7.44
CA CYS A 52 2.78 14.74 8.61
C CYS A 52 1.72 15.63 9.25
N GLU A 53 1.80 15.80 10.57
CA GLU A 53 1.05 16.82 11.28
C GLU A 53 1.58 18.21 10.88
N GLY A 54 0.76 18.99 10.18
CA GLY A 54 1.12 20.30 9.66
C GLY A 54 1.13 20.34 8.13
N SER A 55 0.54 21.40 7.58
CA SER A 55 0.11 21.47 6.18
C SER A 55 1.21 21.40 5.10
N LYS A 56 2.49 21.45 5.45
CA LYS A 56 3.65 21.20 4.56
C LYS A 56 4.86 20.82 5.43
N SER A 57 5.30 19.57 5.39
CA SER A 57 6.58 19.18 6.00
C SER A 57 7.68 19.19 4.96
N THR A 58 8.82 19.78 5.31
CA THR A 58 10.03 19.74 4.48
C THR A 58 11.05 18.82 5.12
N ILE A 59 11.50 17.82 4.39
CA ILE A 59 12.59 16.94 4.79
C ILE A 59 13.88 17.69 4.48
N GLN A 60 14.67 17.97 5.51
CA GLN A 60 15.94 18.71 5.42
C GLN A 60 17.13 17.85 5.83
N TYR A 61 16.87 16.72 6.51
CA TYR A 61 17.90 15.85 7.04
C TYR A 61 17.62 14.41 6.65
N GLY A 62 18.68 13.67 6.39
CA GLY A 62 18.66 12.23 6.20
C GLY A 62 19.62 11.56 7.18
N LEU A 63 19.48 10.24 7.30
CA LEU A 63 20.47 9.40 7.96
C LEU A 63 20.51 8.01 7.29
N THR A 64 21.59 7.28 7.52
CA THR A 64 21.69 5.87 7.18
C THR A 64 21.88 5.08 8.46
N ALA A 65 21.04 4.07 8.69
CA ALA A 65 21.09 3.23 9.88
C ALA A 65 20.91 1.76 9.53
N LYS A 66 21.46 0.89 10.40
CA LYS A 66 21.26 -0.55 10.28
C LYS A 66 19.90 -0.91 10.85
N ILE A 67 19.08 -1.53 10.02
CA ILE A 67 17.78 -2.07 10.40
C ILE A 67 17.82 -3.60 10.40
N LEU A 68 17.30 -4.23 11.44
CA LEU A 68 17.11 -5.67 11.55
C LEU A 68 15.67 -6.03 11.18
N LEU A 69 15.47 -6.65 10.03
CA LEU A 69 14.17 -7.15 9.60
C LEU A 69 14.21 -8.66 9.51
N GLY A 70 13.38 -9.33 10.31
CA GLY A 70 13.49 -10.76 10.51
C GLY A 70 14.87 -11.12 11.06
N ASN A 71 15.65 -11.88 10.29
CA ASN A 71 16.99 -12.31 10.67
C ASN A 71 18.11 -11.60 9.91
N GLU A 72 17.77 -10.66 9.02
CA GLU A 72 18.73 -9.99 8.15
C GLU A 72 18.91 -8.52 8.52
N LYS A 73 20.14 -8.02 8.35
CA LYS A 73 20.51 -6.64 8.62
C LYS A 73 20.74 -5.90 7.32
N TYR A 74 20.10 -4.74 7.17
CA TYR A 74 20.21 -3.88 5.99
C TYR A 74 20.72 -2.51 6.40
N ASP A 75 21.58 -1.92 5.59
CA ASP A 75 21.89 -0.49 5.67
C ASP A 75 20.81 0.25 4.87
N GLU A 76 19.98 1.02 5.56
CA GLU A 76 18.84 1.70 4.94
C GLU A 76 18.94 3.22 5.14
N TYR A 77 18.50 3.97 4.14
CA TYR A 77 18.40 5.42 4.20
C TYR A 77 17.04 5.83 4.75
N PHE A 78 17.05 6.84 5.62
CA PHE A 78 15.85 7.37 6.24
C PHE A 78 15.79 8.88 6.06
N ASP A 79 14.64 9.34 5.54
CA ASP A 79 14.24 10.74 5.61
C ASP A 79 13.81 11.08 7.04
N ILE A 80 14.39 12.14 7.61
CA ILE A 80 14.03 12.56 8.96
C ILE A 80 12.87 13.54 8.87
N THR A 81 11.74 13.16 9.47
CA THR A 81 10.52 13.96 9.46
C THR A 81 9.74 13.84 10.77
N ASN A 82 8.74 14.69 10.95
CA ASN A 82 7.84 14.66 12.10
C ASN A 82 6.66 13.73 11.81
N ILE A 83 6.88 12.42 11.96
CA ILE A 83 5.84 11.40 11.91
C ILE A 83 5.29 11.13 13.31
N ASN A 84 3.97 10.95 13.39
CA ASN A 84 3.24 10.71 14.64
C ASN A 84 2.95 9.20 14.79
N TYR A 85 2.76 8.74 16.03
CA TYR A 85 2.44 7.36 16.44
C TYR A 85 3.49 6.27 16.19
N TYR A 86 4.33 6.41 15.17
CA TYR A 86 5.37 5.44 14.84
C TYR A 86 6.76 6.07 14.93
N ASN A 87 7.76 5.26 15.27
CA ASN A 87 9.15 5.71 15.22
C ASN A 87 9.66 5.74 13.78
N ILE A 88 9.14 4.85 12.93
CA ILE A 88 9.58 4.66 11.55
C ILE A 88 8.38 4.34 10.65
N ILE A 89 8.40 4.85 9.41
CA ILE A 89 7.53 4.40 8.32
C ILE A 89 8.43 3.72 7.28
N LEU A 90 8.17 2.45 7.01
CA LEU A 90 8.84 1.66 5.99
C LEU A 90 8.03 1.76 4.70
N GLY A 91 8.51 2.61 3.79
CA GLY A 91 7.87 2.86 2.52
C GLY A 91 8.19 1.83 1.44
N THR A 92 7.66 2.10 0.26
CA THR A 92 7.83 1.31 -0.96
C THR A 92 9.28 0.97 -1.34
N PRO A 93 10.31 1.85 -1.17
CA PRO A 93 11.68 1.49 -1.56
C PRO A 93 12.20 0.26 -0.83
N LEU A 94 11.95 0.18 0.49
CA LEU A 94 12.34 -0.97 1.29
C LEU A 94 11.37 -2.14 1.10
N LEU A 95 10.06 -1.89 1.08
CA LEU A 95 9.05 -2.95 0.99
C LEU A 95 9.09 -3.72 -0.34
N PHE A 96 9.47 -3.06 -1.44
CA PHE A 96 9.64 -3.69 -2.75
C PHE A 96 11.09 -4.05 -3.06
N SER A 97 12.01 -3.89 -2.11
CA SER A 97 13.36 -4.42 -2.25
C SER A 97 13.30 -5.92 -2.54
N PRO A 98 14.14 -6.43 -3.47
CA PRO A 98 14.20 -7.85 -3.79
C PRO A 98 14.47 -8.72 -2.56
N SER A 99 15.07 -8.17 -1.50
CA SER A 99 15.42 -8.86 -0.28
C SER A 99 14.31 -8.90 0.76
N VAL A 100 13.21 -8.14 0.62
CA VAL A 100 12.21 -7.95 1.67
C VAL A 100 10.84 -8.46 1.22
N ALA A 101 10.35 -9.54 1.84
CA ALA A 101 8.99 -10.05 1.67
C ALA A 101 8.18 -9.81 2.95
N VAL A 102 7.08 -9.06 2.84
CA VAL A 102 6.11 -8.97 3.93
C VAL A 102 5.14 -10.14 3.79
N THR A 103 5.13 -11.05 4.76
CA THR A 103 4.22 -12.20 4.79
C THR A 103 3.22 -12.04 5.93
N TYR A 104 1.99 -12.48 5.65
CA TYR A 104 0.93 -12.57 6.65
C TYR A 104 0.89 -13.99 7.21
N GLY A 105 1.04 -14.13 8.53
CA GLY A 105 0.93 -15.42 9.21
C GLY A 105 0.03 -15.34 10.44
N SER A 106 -0.73 -16.40 10.69
CA SER A 106 -1.43 -16.63 11.95
C SER A 106 -0.52 -17.42 12.91
N SER A 107 -0.24 -16.90 14.10
CA SER A 107 0.36 -17.71 15.16
C SER A 107 -0.64 -18.81 15.59
N LYS A 108 -0.18 -20.05 15.80
CA LYS A 108 -1.03 -21.05 16.47
C LYS A 108 -1.36 -20.56 17.88
N PRO A 109 -2.60 -20.73 18.37
CA PRO A 109 -2.98 -20.30 19.71
C PRO A 109 -2.21 -21.13 20.75
N GLY A 110 -1.21 -20.52 21.37
CA GLY A 110 -0.76 -20.91 22.71
C GLY A 110 -1.81 -20.45 23.71
N SER A 111 -2.14 -21.32 24.67
CA SER A 111 -3.23 -21.16 25.65
C SER A 111 -3.46 -19.71 26.14
N GLY A 112 -4.57 -19.10 25.70
CA GLY A 112 -5.19 -17.95 26.38
C GLY A 112 -4.87 -16.54 25.88
N GLY A 113 -4.22 -16.37 24.72
CA GLY A 113 -3.98 -15.05 24.12
C GLY A 113 -4.82 -14.79 22.87
N THR A 114 -5.29 -13.55 22.70
CA THR A 114 -5.91 -13.04 21.46
C THR A 114 -4.98 -13.24 20.27
N GLU A 115 -5.52 -13.72 19.14
CA GLU A 115 -4.78 -13.84 17.88
C GLU A 115 -4.32 -12.45 17.44
N HIS A 116 -3.03 -12.16 17.57
CA HIS A 116 -2.43 -10.98 16.96
C HIS A 116 -1.86 -11.39 15.60
N PRO A 117 -2.19 -10.69 14.51
CA PRO A 117 -1.56 -10.95 13.23
C PRO A 117 -0.06 -10.70 13.37
N ILE A 118 0.75 -11.74 13.16
CA ILE A 118 2.20 -11.61 13.14
C ILE A 118 2.59 -11.34 11.69
N TYR A 119 3.09 -10.12 11.46
CA TYR A 119 3.68 -9.77 10.19
C TYR A 119 5.16 -10.13 10.23
N GLY A 120 5.51 -11.18 9.50
CA GLY A 120 6.89 -11.58 9.32
C GLY A 120 7.50 -10.81 8.16
N VAL A 121 8.73 -10.35 8.33
CA VAL A 121 9.58 -10.01 7.18
C VAL A 121 10.46 -11.22 6.91
N GLN A 122 10.26 -11.87 5.76
CA GLN A 122 11.11 -12.95 5.28
C GLN A 122 11.95 -12.43 4.12
N SER A 123 13.15 -12.99 3.92
CA SER A 123 13.83 -12.79 2.66
C SER A 123 12.98 -13.38 1.54
N ARG A 124 12.72 -12.61 0.47
CA ARG A 124 11.95 -13.14 -0.66
C ARG A 124 12.66 -14.38 -1.18
N ILE A 125 11.87 -15.41 -1.48
CA ILE A 125 12.30 -16.43 -2.43
C ILE A 125 12.77 -15.66 -3.67
N SER A 126 14.03 -15.85 -4.06
CA SER A 126 14.62 -15.16 -5.20
C SER A 126 13.89 -15.59 -6.48
N LEU A 127 12.88 -14.82 -6.86
CA LEU A 127 12.15 -15.00 -8.11
C LEU A 127 12.97 -14.37 -9.23
N ASN A 128 13.16 -15.13 -10.30
CA ASN A 128 13.90 -14.73 -11.48
C ASN A 128 12.93 -14.43 -12.63
N LYS A 129 13.43 -13.81 -13.72
CA LYS A 129 12.58 -13.49 -14.88
C LYS A 129 11.99 -14.73 -15.57
N SER A 130 12.62 -15.89 -15.43
CA SER A 130 12.11 -17.16 -15.94
C SER A 130 10.89 -17.68 -15.19
N ASP A 131 10.64 -17.23 -13.95
CA ASP A 131 9.45 -17.61 -13.18
C ASP A 131 8.20 -16.78 -13.58
N ILE A 132 8.38 -15.67 -14.30
CA ILE A 132 7.28 -14.75 -14.67
C ILE A 132 6.17 -15.44 -15.49
N PRO A 133 6.45 -16.28 -16.50
CA PRO A 133 5.41 -16.98 -17.25
C PRO A 133 4.55 -17.86 -16.35
N ASP A 134 5.18 -18.69 -15.51
CA ASP A 134 4.50 -19.63 -14.63
C ASP A 134 3.66 -18.92 -13.56
N LEU A 135 4.20 -17.84 -12.97
CA LEU A 135 3.46 -17.00 -12.02
C LEU A 135 2.26 -16.31 -12.66
N ARG A 136 2.42 -15.83 -13.89
CA ARG A 136 1.33 -15.18 -14.64
C ARG A 136 0.22 -16.18 -14.92
N GLU A 137 0.55 -17.38 -15.40
CA GLU A 137 -0.43 -18.44 -15.64
C GLU A 137 -1.14 -18.84 -14.35
N ALA A 138 -0.39 -19.05 -13.26
CA ALA A 138 -0.95 -19.38 -11.96
C ALA A 138 -1.92 -18.30 -11.45
N TRP A 139 -1.59 -17.02 -11.60
CA TRP A 139 -2.47 -15.92 -11.21
C TRP A 139 -3.70 -15.80 -12.10
N GLN A 140 -3.56 -15.95 -13.41
CA GLN A 140 -4.69 -15.96 -14.35
C GLN A 140 -5.67 -17.08 -14.02
N ASN A 141 -5.15 -18.28 -13.73
CA ASN A 141 -5.98 -19.42 -13.33
C ASN A 141 -6.64 -19.21 -11.96
N LYS A 142 -5.92 -18.62 -11.01
CA LYS A 142 -6.44 -18.36 -9.65
C LYS A 142 -7.56 -17.34 -9.62
N TYR A 143 -7.49 -16.32 -10.47
CA TYR A 143 -8.45 -15.20 -10.51
C TYR A 143 -9.25 -15.19 -11.82
N ALA A 144 -9.45 -16.37 -12.42
CA ALA A 144 -10.19 -16.52 -13.67
C ALA A 144 -11.64 -16.01 -13.56
N ASP A 145 -12.21 -16.00 -12.37
CA ASP A 145 -13.52 -15.43 -12.04
C ASP A 145 -13.56 -13.89 -12.16
N ILE A 146 -12.43 -13.22 -11.95
CA ILE A 146 -12.29 -11.76 -12.03
C ILE A 146 -11.83 -11.32 -13.43
N SER A 147 -10.87 -12.05 -14.01
CA SER A 147 -10.24 -11.69 -15.29
C SER A 147 -10.81 -12.41 -16.51
N GLY A 148 -11.83 -13.25 -16.32
CA GLY A 148 -12.53 -13.96 -17.39
C GLY A 148 -13.56 -13.10 -18.12
N ASP A 149 -14.29 -13.73 -19.03
CA ASP A 149 -15.42 -13.09 -19.71
C ASP A 149 -16.48 -12.66 -18.69
N ILE A 150 -17.12 -11.52 -18.94
CA ILE A 150 -18.14 -11.00 -18.04
C ILE A 150 -19.36 -11.95 -18.10
N PRO A 151 -19.70 -12.66 -17.01
CA PRO A 151 -20.81 -13.62 -17.02
C PRO A 151 -22.12 -12.87 -17.23
N LEU A 152 -22.98 -13.31 -18.15
CA LEU A 152 -24.28 -12.68 -18.50
C LEU A 152 -25.36 -12.79 -17.39
N GLU A 153 -24.94 -12.69 -16.13
CA GLU A 153 -25.78 -12.75 -14.94
C GLU A 153 -25.41 -11.56 -14.04
N LEU A 154 -26.37 -11.04 -13.28
CA LEU A 154 -26.09 -10.00 -12.32
C LEU A 154 -25.27 -10.57 -11.14
N PRO A 155 -24.27 -9.84 -10.63
CA PRO A 155 -23.64 -10.22 -9.38
C PRO A 155 -24.71 -10.25 -8.26
N PRO A 156 -24.55 -11.11 -7.25
CA PRO A 156 -25.49 -11.20 -6.15
C PRO A 156 -25.66 -9.82 -5.50
N PHE A 157 -26.91 -9.47 -5.17
CA PHE A 157 -27.22 -8.20 -4.52
C PHE A 157 -26.44 -8.08 -3.21
N ARG A 158 -25.65 -7.01 -3.08
CA ARG A 158 -24.89 -6.71 -1.86
C ARG A 158 -25.63 -5.65 -1.07
N GLU A 159 -25.69 -5.82 0.25
CA GLU A 159 -26.21 -4.82 1.15
C GLU A 159 -25.38 -3.52 1.05
N ILE A 160 -26.04 -2.38 0.83
CA ILE A 160 -25.38 -1.08 0.74
C ILE A 160 -25.18 -0.55 2.17
N ASN A 161 -24.02 -0.86 2.76
CA ASN A 161 -23.69 -0.49 4.13
C ASN A 161 -23.06 0.91 4.29
N HIS A 162 -23.22 1.79 3.30
CA HIS A 162 -22.65 3.13 3.35
C HIS A 162 -23.61 4.18 2.77
N GLU A 163 -23.66 5.34 3.43
CA GLU A 163 -24.44 6.50 3.00
C GLU A 163 -23.47 7.57 2.50
N ILE A 164 -23.65 8.02 1.26
CA ILE A 164 -22.90 9.17 0.73
C ILE A 164 -23.67 10.43 1.12
N LYS A 165 -23.15 11.18 2.11
CA LYS A 165 -23.73 12.46 2.51
C LYS A 165 -23.56 13.49 1.39
N LEU A 166 -24.67 13.96 0.82
CA LEU A 166 -24.66 15.06 -0.13
C LEU A 166 -24.27 16.36 0.58
N ILE A 167 -23.33 17.11 0.00
CA ILE A 167 -22.93 18.44 0.52
C ILE A 167 -24.12 19.42 0.43
N ASP A 168 -24.89 19.34 -0.66
CA ASP A 168 -26.09 20.13 -0.89
C ASP A 168 -27.17 19.22 -1.52
N PRO A 169 -28.21 18.84 -0.76
CA PRO A 169 -29.31 18.00 -1.26
C PRO A 169 -30.13 18.66 -2.37
N SER A 170 -30.07 20.00 -2.50
CA SER A 170 -30.84 20.77 -3.47
C SER A 170 -30.09 21.03 -4.78
N LYS A 171 -28.81 20.65 -4.86
CA LYS A 171 -27.96 20.90 -6.02
C LYS A 171 -28.40 20.07 -7.22
N VAL A 172 -29.00 20.73 -8.20
CA VAL A 172 -29.30 20.13 -9.51
C VAL A 172 -28.04 20.19 -10.39
N ILE A 173 -27.43 19.04 -10.65
CA ILE A 173 -26.27 18.93 -11.54
C ILE A 173 -26.78 18.84 -12.99
N GLN A 174 -26.37 19.78 -13.85
CA GLN A 174 -26.63 19.68 -15.28
C GLN A 174 -25.82 18.53 -15.87
N TYR A 175 -26.50 17.46 -16.30
CA TYR A 175 -25.85 16.32 -16.90
C TYR A 175 -25.36 16.66 -18.30
N ARG A 176 -24.07 16.45 -18.55
CA ARG A 176 -23.50 16.54 -19.89
C ARG A 176 -23.39 15.13 -20.46
N THR A 177 -24.12 14.85 -21.53
CA THR A 177 -24.03 13.55 -22.19
C THR A 177 -22.62 13.34 -22.75
N PRO A 178 -21.95 12.23 -22.40
CA PRO A 178 -20.66 11.89 -22.99
C PRO A 178 -20.84 11.70 -24.50
N ARG A 179 -19.89 12.20 -25.30
CA ARG A 179 -19.87 11.99 -26.75
C ARG A 179 -18.95 10.82 -27.06
N CYS A 180 -19.47 9.82 -27.79
CA CYS A 180 -18.66 8.72 -28.29
C CYS A 180 -18.00 9.14 -29.62
N PRO A 181 -16.66 9.00 -29.77
CA PRO A 181 -16.00 9.14 -31.07
C PRO A 181 -16.58 8.18 -32.10
N GLU A 182 -16.65 8.60 -33.37
CA GLU A 182 -17.27 7.79 -34.44
C GLU A 182 -16.63 6.40 -34.56
N SER A 183 -15.31 6.31 -34.42
CA SER A 183 -14.54 5.06 -34.50
C SER A 183 -14.87 4.03 -33.42
N LEU A 184 -15.50 4.45 -32.31
CA LEU A 184 -15.85 3.59 -31.19
C LEU A 184 -17.36 3.34 -31.07
N LYS A 185 -18.17 3.87 -32.00
CA LYS A 185 -19.63 3.69 -31.94
C LYS A 185 -20.07 2.25 -32.04
N GLU A 186 -19.47 1.46 -32.94
CA GLU A 186 -19.80 0.04 -33.09
C GLU A 186 -19.51 -0.72 -31.79
N GLN A 187 -18.31 -0.55 -31.22
CA GLN A 187 -17.94 -1.17 -29.95
C GLN A 187 -18.88 -0.79 -28.79
N LEU A 188 -19.33 0.47 -28.76
CA LEU A 188 -20.30 0.92 -27.76
C LEU A 188 -21.66 0.26 -27.96
N VAL A 189 -22.14 0.14 -29.19
CA VAL A 189 -23.41 -0.53 -29.52
C VAL A 189 -23.35 -2.00 -29.14
N ASP A 190 -22.26 -2.70 -29.49
CA ASP A 190 -22.07 -4.11 -29.14
C ASP A 190 -22.08 -4.31 -27.63
N LYS A 191 -21.40 -3.44 -26.88
CA LYS A 191 -21.39 -3.47 -25.42
C LYS A 191 -22.77 -3.21 -24.81
N ILE A 192 -23.54 -2.26 -25.35
CA ILE A 192 -24.91 -1.98 -24.89
C ILE A 192 -25.80 -3.20 -25.14
N ASN A 193 -25.73 -3.80 -26.33
CA ASN A 193 -26.51 -4.99 -26.67
C ASN A 193 -26.18 -6.19 -25.77
N GLN A 194 -24.89 -6.38 -25.46
CA GLN A 194 -24.44 -7.38 -24.50
C GLN A 194 -25.09 -7.16 -23.12
N TYR A 195 -25.10 -5.91 -22.64
CA TYR A 195 -25.62 -5.56 -21.31
C TYR A 195 -27.14 -5.73 -21.23
N ILE A 196 -27.87 -5.37 -22.30
CA ILE A 196 -29.32 -5.58 -22.42
C ILE A 196 -29.63 -7.08 -22.44
N THR A 197 -28.88 -7.86 -23.22
CA THR A 197 -29.06 -9.32 -23.30
C THR A 197 -28.80 -10.00 -21.95
N ALA A 198 -27.85 -9.48 -21.17
CA ALA A 198 -27.53 -9.94 -19.82
C ALA A 198 -28.50 -9.45 -18.74
N GLY A 199 -29.44 -8.53 -19.07
CA GLY A 199 -30.36 -7.93 -18.11
C GLY A 199 -29.68 -7.00 -17.08
N TRP A 200 -28.51 -6.44 -17.40
CA TRP A 200 -27.82 -5.49 -16.53
C TRP A 200 -28.40 -4.07 -16.61
N TRP A 201 -29.05 -3.76 -17.74
CA TRP A 201 -29.60 -2.45 -18.10
C TRP A 201 -31.09 -2.57 -18.45
#